data_AF-A0A495K8Y7-F1
#
_entry.id   AF-A0A495K8Y7-F1
#
_cell.length_a   1.000
_cell.length_b   1.000
_cell.length_c   1.000
_cell.angle_alpha   90.00
_cell.angle_beta   90.00
_cell.angle_gamma   90.00
#
_symmetry.space_group_name_H-M   'P 1'
#
loop_
_entity.id
_entity.type
_entity.pdbx_description
1 polymer ?
#
loop_
_entity_poly.entity_id
_entity_poly.type
_entity_poly.pdbx_seq_one_letter_code
_entity_poly.pdbx_strand_id
1 'polypeptide(L)'
;MADLTRRATNRMRALSSTSHTSHMARRVPGGGAFYSCLVAFELIGGIEKRAIVLVPYDDAWPQAFERERRRIAAALGEMAIRIDHIGSDWERRHLLFRDWLRHDTRDREAYAELKQSLAQRDWQDMNAYASAKGPLIEQITARAEKWAAQGAWRELEES
;
A
#
# COMPACT_ATOMS: atom_id res chain seq x y z
N MET A 1 12.21 47.96 4.10
CA MET A 1 13.65 47.94 3.77
C MET A 1 14.12 46.49 3.92
N ALA A 2 13.94 45.61 2.92
CA ALA A 2 14.60 45.53 1.61
C ALA A 2 16.08 45.12 1.71
N ASP A 3 16.36 43.81 1.57
CA ASP A 3 17.36 43.18 0.68
C ASP A 3 17.41 41.67 0.98
N LEU A 4 17.00 40.70 0.13
CA LEU A 4 17.40 40.28 -1.22
C LEU A 4 18.87 39.87 -1.38
N THR A 5 19.14 38.56 -1.44
CA THR A 5 19.99 37.85 -2.44
C THR A 5 20.17 36.38 -2.03
N ARG A 6 19.42 35.41 -2.58
CA ARG A 6 19.70 34.68 -3.83
C ARG A 6 21.14 34.14 -3.94
N ARG A 7 21.33 32.84 -3.71
CA ARG A 7 22.33 32.02 -4.42
C ARG A 7 21.86 30.57 -4.54
N ALA A 8 21.19 30.31 -5.65
CA ALA A 8 21.21 29.00 -6.28
C ALA A 8 22.63 28.77 -6.82
N THR A 9 23.18 27.57 -6.63
CA THR A 9 24.26 27.09 -7.52
C THR A 9 24.07 25.61 -7.78
N ASN A 10 23.40 25.40 -8.90
CA ASN A 10 23.38 24.22 -9.73
C ASN A 10 24.80 23.64 -9.89
N ARG A 11 24.99 22.33 -9.68
CA ARG A 11 26.16 21.60 -10.20
C ARG A 11 25.77 20.22 -10.69
N MET A 12 25.20 20.22 -11.89
CA MET A 12 25.24 19.11 -12.85
C MET A 12 26.69 18.81 -13.27
N ARG A 13 27.12 17.54 -13.15
CA ARG A 13 28.15 16.88 -13.97
C ARG A 13 27.80 15.39 -14.00
N ALA A 14 27.14 14.91 -15.05
CA ALA A 14 27.73 14.36 -16.27
C ALA A 14 28.28 12.93 -16.09
N LEU A 15 27.43 11.97 -16.48
CA LEU A 15 27.67 10.76 -17.29
C LEU A 15 29.11 10.23 -17.38
N SER A 16 29.32 9.00 -16.90
CA SER A 16 29.85 7.86 -17.69
C SER A 16 30.27 6.71 -16.76
N SER A 17 29.62 5.55 -16.90
CA SER A 17 30.32 4.25 -16.99
C SER A 17 29.28 3.14 -17.16
N THR A 18 29.03 2.80 -18.42
CA THR A 18 28.42 1.56 -18.86
C THR A 18 29.36 0.41 -18.48
N SER A 19 28.98 -0.40 -17.50
CA SER A 19 29.56 -1.74 -17.32
C SER A 19 28.50 -2.77 -17.67
N HIS A 20 28.56 -3.21 -18.92
CA HIS A 20 27.73 -4.23 -19.52
C HIS A 20 28.22 -5.59 -19.03
N THR A 21 27.67 -6.12 -17.93
CA THR A 21 27.94 -7.49 -17.51
C THR A 21 27.01 -8.41 -18.30
N SER A 22 27.51 -8.91 -19.44
CA SER A 22 26.85 -9.91 -20.27
C SER A 22 26.77 -11.22 -19.49
N HIS A 23 25.62 -11.51 -18.86
CA HIS A 23 25.35 -12.82 -18.29
C HIS A 23 24.70 -13.69 -19.37
N MET A 24 25.49 -14.61 -19.92
CA MET A 24 25.03 -15.63 -20.86
C MET A 24 23.91 -16.47 -20.22
N ALA A 25 22.68 -16.29 -20.71
CA ALA A 25 21.53 -17.10 -20.36
C ALA A 25 21.69 -18.51 -20.96
N ARG A 26 21.85 -19.53 -20.09
CA ARG A 26 21.66 -20.93 -20.51
C ARG A 26 20.17 -21.17 -20.70
N ARG A 27 19.82 -21.67 -21.89
CA ARG A 27 18.46 -21.99 -22.33
C ARG A 27 17.98 -23.27 -21.61
N VAL A 28 16.94 -23.17 -20.80
CA VAL A 28 16.15 -24.32 -20.33
C VAL A 28 14.89 -24.39 -21.21
N PRO A 29 14.62 -25.48 -21.94
CA PRO A 29 13.42 -25.59 -22.74
C PRO A 29 12.27 -26.19 -21.91
N GLY A 30 11.16 -25.46 -21.83
CA GLY A 30 9.86 -26.01 -21.45
C GLY A 30 9.28 -25.46 -20.13
N GLY A 31 8.16 -24.74 -20.24
CA GLY A 31 7.17 -24.62 -19.17
C GLY A 31 6.95 -23.23 -18.59
N GLY A 32 5.77 -22.66 -18.88
CA GLY A 32 5.08 -21.70 -18.01
C GLY A 32 5.51 -20.24 -18.13
N ALA A 33 4.58 -19.38 -18.50
CA ALA A 33 4.77 -17.93 -18.53
C ALA A 33 5.24 -17.41 -17.17
N PHE A 34 6.46 -16.89 -17.11
CA PHE A 34 6.97 -16.14 -15.97
C PHE A 34 6.48 -14.69 -16.07
N TYR A 35 5.50 -14.32 -15.25
CA TYR A 35 5.23 -12.91 -14.99
C TYR A 35 6.36 -12.35 -14.11
N SER A 36 7.43 -11.88 -14.76
CA SER A 36 8.45 -11.07 -14.11
C SER A 36 7.91 -9.66 -13.92
N CYS A 37 7.20 -9.42 -12.81
CA CYS A 37 7.04 -8.07 -12.30
C CYS A 37 8.24 -7.80 -11.37
N LEU A 38 9.35 -7.36 -11.95
CA LEU A 38 10.46 -6.78 -11.20
C LEU A 38 9.96 -5.45 -10.61
N VAL A 39 9.40 -5.50 -9.40
CA VAL A 39 9.24 -4.29 -8.59
C VAL A 39 10.64 -3.94 -8.09
N ALA A 40 11.28 -2.98 -8.74
CA ALA A 40 12.47 -2.34 -8.18
C ALA A 40 12.03 -1.56 -6.93
N PHE A 41 12.18 -2.19 -5.76
CA PHE A 41 11.96 -1.53 -4.49
C PHE A 41 13.20 -0.68 -4.17
N GLU A 42 13.11 0.63 -4.45
CA GLU A 42 14.13 1.58 -4.03
C GLU A 42 13.70 2.17 -2.68
N LEU A 43 14.42 1.79 -1.61
CA LEU A 43 14.21 2.36 -0.28
C LEU A 43 14.76 3.80 -0.28
N ILE A 44 13.89 4.79 -0.48
CA ILE A 44 14.26 6.20 -0.31
C ILE A 44 14.20 6.53 1.19
N GLY A 45 15.39 6.65 1.81
CA GLY A 45 15.56 6.92 3.24
C GLY A 45 16.06 5.70 4.01
N GLY A 46 17.34 5.70 4.39
CA GLY A 46 17.95 4.62 5.17
C GLY A 46 17.31 4.43 6.56
N ILE A 47 17.74 3.39 7.29
CA ILE A 47 17.24 3.09 8.65
C ILE A 47 17.76 4.16 9.62
N GLU A 48 17.03 5.27 9.72
CA GLU A 48 17.29 6.29 10.73
C GLU A 48 16.72 5.82 12.06
N LYS A 49 17.59 5.45 13.02
CA LYS A 49 17.18 5.11 14.38
C LYS A 49 16.62 6.36 15.05
N ARG A 50 15.29 6.46 15.15
CA ARG A 50 14.61 7.49 15.95
C ARG A 50 14.19 6.89 17.29
N ALA A 51 14.34 7.65 18.37
CA ALA A 51 13.81 7.27 19.67
C ALA A 51 12.28 7.24 19.59
N ILE A 52 11.67 6.12 20.02
CA ILE A 52 10.22 5.98 20.11
C ILE A 52 9.81 6.42 21.52
N VAL A 53 8.99 7.46 21.61
CA VAL A 53 8.46 7.98 22.88
C VAL A 53 6.93 7.96 22.80
N LEU A 54 6.29 7.34 23.80
CA LEU A 54 4.84 7.39 23.97
C LEU A 54 4.48 8.75 24.56
N VAL A 55 3.54 9.45 23.92
CA VAL A 55 2.98 10.71 24.41
C VAL A 55 1.47 10.59 24.53
N PRO A 56 0.83 11.31 25.48
CA PRO A 56 -0.63 11.36 25.55
C PRO A 56 -1.25 11.86 24.25
N TYR A 57 -2.50 11.49 24.01
CA TYR A 57 -3.27 11.99 22.88
C TYR A 57 -3.34 13.53 22.88
N ASP A 58 -3.15 14.13 21.70
CA ASP A 58 -3.25 15.58 21.49
C ASP A 58 -4.40 15.88 20.53
N ASP A 59 -5.36 16.69 20.98
CA ASP A 59 -6.53 17.12 20.21
C ASP A 59 -6.18 17.92 18.94
N ALA A 60 -4.94 18.38 18.79
CA ALA A 60 -4.44 19.02 17.59
C ALA A 60 -4.05 18.02 16.48
N TRP A 61 -3.87 16.73 16.78
CA TRP A 61 -3.46 15.70 15.82
C TRP A 61 -4.43 15.51 14.65
N PRO A 62 -5.76 15.50 14.82
CA PRO A 62 -6.69 15.42 13.69
C PRO A 62 -6.47 16.55 12.66
N GLN A 63 -6.19 17.77 13.14
CA GLN A 63 -5.92 18.91 12.27
C GLN A 63 -4.53 18.80 11.61
N ALA A 64 -3.54 18.25 12.32
CA ALA A 64 -2.23 17.97 11.78
C ALA A 64 -2.28 16.94 10.65
N PHE A 65 -3.03 15.85 10.85
CA PHE A 65 -3.32 14.88 9.81
C PHE A 65 -3.96 15.55 8.59
N GLU A 66 -4.99 16.37 8.75
CA GLU A 66 -5.67 16.99 7.60
C GLU A 66 -4.76 17.96 6.83
N ARG A 67 -3.83 18.65 7.51
CA ARG A 67 -2.80 19.45 6.82
C ARG A 67 -1.90 18.56 5.97
N GLU A 68 -1.41 17.46 6.52
CA GLU A 68 -0.48 16.59 5.79
C GLU A 68 -1.18 15.81 4.68
N ARG A 69 -2.40 15.32 4.95
CA ARG A 69 -3.28 14.68 3.95
C ARG A 69 -3.47 15.58 2.73
N ARG A 70 -3.72 16.88 2.93
CA ARG A 70 -3.84 17.85 1.83
C ARG A 70 -2.53 18.02 1.05
N ARG A 71 -1.38 18.07 1.74
CA ARG A 71 -0.07 18.19 1.07
C ARG A 71 0.23 16.96 0.21
N ILE A 72 0.00 15.76 0.75
CA ILE A 72 0.20 14.50 0.04
C ILE A 72 -0.79 14.40 -1.14
N ALA A 73 -2.07 14.71 -0.92
CA ALA A 73 -3.08 14.69 -1.97
C ALA A 73 -2.75 15.69 -3.10
N ALA A 74 -2.31 16.90 -2.76
CA ALA A 74 -1.90 17.89 -3.77
C ALA A 74 -0.68 17.45 -4.57
N ALA A 75 0.27 16.74 -3.94
CA ALA A 75 1.46 16.24 -4.62
C ALA A 75 1.17 15.04 -5.53
N LEU A 76 0.24 14.15 -5.13
CA LEU A 76 -0.08 12.92 -5.84
C LEU A 76 -1.24 13.06 -6.84
N GLY A 77 -2.08 14.08 -6.68
CA GLY A 77 -3.25 14.31 -7.54
C GLY A 77 -4.18 13.09 -7.59
N GLU A 78 -4.57 12.71 -8.81
CA GLU A 78 -5.48 11.57 -9.06
C GLU A 78 -4.86 10.20 -8.72
N MET A 79 -3.54 10.11 -8.50
CA MET A 79 -2.90 8.86 -8.07
C MET A 79 -3.18 8.53 -6.59
N ALA A 80 -3.59 9.51 -5.79
CA ALA A 80 -3.95 9.28 -4.40
C ALA A 80 -5.33 8.61 -4.28
N ILE A 81 -5.35 7.28 -4.28
CA ILE A 81 -6.58 6.49 -4.12
C ILE A 81 -7.17 6.68 -2.71
N ARG A 82 -6.31 6.67 -1.67
CA ARG A 82 -6.70 6.94 -0.29
C ARG A 82 -5.50 7.36 0.56
N ILE A 83 -5.75 8.19 1.57
CA ILE A 83 -4.79 8.61 2.58
C ILE A 83 -5.48 8.53 3.94
N ASP A 84 -5.02 7.63 4.80
CA ASP A 84 -5.55 7.42 6.14
C ASP A 84 -4.47 7.64 7.19
N HIS A 85 -4.88 7.82 8.44
CA HIS A 85 -3.99 7.80 9.60
C HIS A 85 -4.05 6.43 10.29
N ILE A 86 -3.00 6.13 11.05
CA ILE A 86 -2.93 4.97 11.94
C ILE A 86 -4.04 5.11 13.00
N GLY A 87 -4.75 4.04 13.32
CA GLY A 87 -5.92 4.03 14.22
C GLY A 87 -7.23 4.46 13.56
N SER A 88 -7.26 4.66 12.24
CA SER A 88 -8.51 4.92 11.52
C SER A 88 -9.34 3.65 11.33
N ASP A 89 -10.64 3.80 11.01
CA ASP A 89 -11.54 2.67 10.69
C ASP A 89 -11.00 1.75 9.58
N TRP A 90 -10.15 2.29 8.68
CA TRP A 90 -9.48 1.48 7.68
C TRP A 90 -8.64 0.36 8.31
N GLU A 91 -7.90 0.64 9.38
CA GLU A 91 -7.08 -0.34 10.07
C GLU A 91 -7.93 -1.48 10.64
N ARG A 92 -8.97 -1.13 11.41
CA ARG A 92 -9.95 -2.08 11.96
C ARG A 92 -10.52 -2.97 10.85
N ARG A 93 -11.02 -2.35 9.77
CA ARG A 93 -11.63 -3.07 8.64
C ARG A 93 -10.64 -4.03 7.98
N HIS A 94 -9.35 -3.68 7.91
CA HIS A 94 -8.30 -4.52 7.31
C HIS A 94 -7.97 -5.71 8.19
N LEU A 95 -7.84 -5.49 9.49
CA LEU A 95 -7.58 -6.55 10.46
C LEU A 95 -8.76 -7.52 10.50
N LEU A 96 -10.00 -7.00 10.55
CA LEU A 96 -11.21 -7.80 10.53
C LEU A 96 -11.32 -8.65 9.25
N PHE A 97 -11.12 -8.05 8.08
CA PHE A 97 -11.15 -8.79 6.80
C PHE A 97 -10.09 -9.89 6.77
N ARG A 98 -8.86 -9.58 7.20
CA ARG A 98 -7.75 -10.54 7.27
C ARG A 98 -8.07 -11.71 8.18
N ASP A 99 -8.59 -11.44 9.38
CA ASP A 99 -8.86 -12.47 10.38
C ASP A 99 -10.08 -13.31 10.00
N TRP A 100 -11.09 -12.70 9.39
CA TRP A 100 -12.20 -13.41 8.77
C TRP A 100 -11.73 -14.42 7.72
N LEU A 101 -10.85 -14.03 6.79
CA LEU A 101 -10.30 -14.96 5.79
C LEU A 101 -9.43 -16.08 6.38
N ARG A 102 -8.94 -15.95 7.62
CA ARG A 102 -8.27 -17.04 8.33
C ARG A 102 -9.26 -17.98 9.01
N HIS A 103 -10.41 -17.45 9.43
CA HIS A 103 -11.49 -18.18 10.08
C HIS A 103 -12.38 -18.93 9.08
N ASP A 104 -12.88 -18.24 8.05
CA ASP A 104 -13.82 -18.81 7.08
C ASP A 104 -13.12 -19.26 5.79
N THR A 105 -12.98 -20.57 5.65
CA THR A 105 -12.33 -21.21 4.50
C THR A 105 -13.09 -20.98 3.19
N ARG A 106 -14.42 -20.85 3.22
CA ARG A 106 -15.24 -20.67 2.01
C ARG A 106 -15.00 -19.30 1.38
N ASP A 107 -15.01 -18.25 2.19
CA ASP A 107 -14.70 -16.89 1.72
C ASP A 107 -13.23 -16.74 1.33
N ARG A 108 -12.31 -17.45 2.00
CA ARG A 108 -10.90 -17.53 1.60
C ARG A 108 -10.73 -18.10 0.20
N GLU A 109 -11.38 -19.23 -0.07
CA GLU A 109 -11.33 -19.91 -1.37
C GLU A 109 -11.97 -19.06 -2.46
N ALA A 110 -13.18 -18.53 -2.23
CA ALA A 110 -13.85 -17.63 -3.16
C ALA A 110 -13.01 -16.40 -3.49
N TYR A 111 -12.35 -15.78 -2.49
CA TYR A 111 -11.47 -14.64 -2.71
C TYR A 111 -10.19 -15.02 -3.47
N ALA A 112 -9.63 -16.22 -3.23
CA ALA A 112 -8.48 -16.72 -3.96
C ALA A 112 -8.83 -16.99 -5.43
N GLU A 113 -9.93 -17.67 -5.70
CA GLU A 113 -10.45 -17.94 -7.05
C GLU A 113 -10.73 -16.65 -7.83
N LEU A 114 -11.34 -15.65 -7.17
CA LEU A 114 -11.54 -14.35 -7.79
C LEU A 114 -10.19 -13.73 -8.19
N LYS A 115 -9.22 -13.67 -7.28
CA LYS A 115 -7.91 -13.09 -7.60
C LYS A 115 -7.20 -13.83 -8.74
N GLN A 116 -7.29 -15.16 -8.76
CA GLN A 116 -6.71 -15.99 -9.82
C GLN A 116 -7.40 -15.73 -11.16
N SER A 117 -8.73 -15.72 -11.21
CA SER A 117 -9.48 -15.47 -12.45
C SER A 117 -9.27 -14.04 -12.99
N LEU A 118 -9.20 -13.04 -12.11
CA LEU A 118 -8.90 -11.66 -12.51
C LEU A 118 -7.46 -11.51 -13.00
N ALA A 119 -6.50 -12.28 -12.47
CA ALA A 119 -5.11 -12.24 -12.92
C ALA A 119 -4.91 -12.81 -14.34
N GLN A 120 -5.88 -13.55 -14.88
CA GLN A 120 -5.84 -14.05 -16.27
C GLN A 120 -6.39 -13.05 -17.30
N ARG A 121 -6.83 -11.86 -16.87
CA ARG A 121 -7.42 -10.84 -17.74
C ARG A 121 -6.44 -9.70 -17.97
N ASP A 122 -6.57 -9.05 -19.11
CA ASP A 122 -5.91 -7.77 -19.37
C ASP A 122 -6.68 -6.63 -18.69
N TRP A 123 -5.93 -5.77 -18.00
CA TRP A 123 -6.45 -4.61 -17.29
C TRP A 123 -5.86 -3.34 -17.87
N GLN A 124 -6.68 -2.30 -17.97
CA GLN A 124 -6.24 -0.99 -18.41
C GLN A 124 -5.17 -0.38 -17.48
N ASP A 125 -5.33 -0.59 -16.18
CA ASP A 125 -4.40 -0.18 -15.14
C ASP A 125 -4.63 -1.02 -13.85
N MET A 126 -3.83 -0.75 -12.81
CA MET A 126 -3.96 -1.41 -11.51
C MET A 126 -5.27 -1.06 -10.79
N ASN A 127 -5.85 0.11 -11.07
CA ASN A 127 -7.08 0.58 -10.43
C ASN A 127 -8.31 -0.19 -10.95
N ALA A 128 -8.34 -0.53 -12.24
CA ALA A 128 -9.35 -1.36 -12.85
C ALA A 128 -9.34 -2.77 -12.25
N TYR A 129 -8.15 -3.36 -12.07
CA TYR A 129 -7.98 -4.65 -11.38
C TYR A 129 -8.44 -4.59 -9.92
N ALA A 130 -8.10 -3.52 -9.18
CA ALA A 130 -8.54 -3.34 -7.79
C ALA A 130 -10.06 -3.21 -7.69
N SER A 131 -10.66 -2.38 -8.54
CA SER A 131 -12.11 -2.14 -8.62
C SER A 131 -12.88 -3.42 -8.91
N ALA A 132 -12.36 -4.28 -9.78
CA ALA A 132 -12.99 -5.55 -10.12
C ALA A 132 -13.13 -6.53 -8.94
N LYS A 133 -12.34 -6.36 -7.88
CA LYS A 133 -12.48 -7.16 -6.64
C LYS A 133 -13.54 -6.61 -5.69
N GLY A 134 -13.91 -5.33 -5.86
CA GLY A 134 -14.77 -4.57 -4.95
C GLY A 134 -16.02 -5.32 -4.51
N PRO A 135 -16.86 -5.84 -5.44
CA PRO A 135 -18.12 -6.48 -5.07
C PRO A 135 -17.97 -7.67 -4.12
N LEU A 136 -16.98 -8.55 -4.34
CA LEU A 136 -16.76 -9.70 -3.46
C LEU A 136 -16.16 -9.25 -2.11
N ILE A 137 -15.22 -8.30 -2.14
CA ILE A 137 -14.62 -7.74 -0.92
C ILE A 137 -15.71 -7.13 -0.02
N GLU A 138 -16.68 -6.41 -0.59
CA GLU A 138 -17.80 -5.84 0.14
C GLU A 138 -18.67 -6.92 0.79
N GLN A 139 -19.00 -7.98 0.05
CA GLN A 139 -19.79 -9.09 0.58
C GLN A 139 -19.08 -9.82 1.73
N ILE A 140 -17.78 -10.09 1.57
CA ILE A 140 -16.95 -10.72 2.61
C ILE A 140 -16.84 -9.79 3.82
N THR A 141 -16.60 -8.48 3.59
CA THR A 141 -16.55 -7.48 4.67
C THR A 141 -17.86 -7.48 5.46
N ALA A 142 -19.02 -7.49 4.79
CA ALA A 142 -20.32 -7.51 5.46
C ALA A 142 -20.54 -8.78 6.31
N ARG A 143 -20.02 -9.93 5.88
CA ARG A 143 -20.05 -11.17 6.69
C ARG A 143 -19.09 -11.09 7.88
N ALA A 144 -17.89 -10.56 7.66
CA ALA A 144 -16.91 -10.34 8.72
C ALA A 144 -17.45 -9.39 9.80
N GLU A 145 -18.16 -8.32 9.43
CA GLU A 145 -18.80 -7.41 10.40
C GLU A 145 -19.88 -8.10 11.23
N LYS A 146 -20.67 -9.00 10.63
CA LYS A 146 -21.64 -9.81 11.39
C LYS A 146 -20.94 -10.73 12.39
N TRP A 147 -19.81 -11.32 12.01
CA TRP A 147 -18.99 -12.14 12.88
C TRP A 147 -18.39 -11.33 14.05
N ALA A 148 -17.91 -10.13 13.77
CA ALA A 148 -17.45 -9.20 14.81
C ALA A 148 -18.57 -8.79 15.77
N ALA A 149 -19.76 -8.47 15.25
CA ALA A 149 -20.93 -8.08 16.05
C ALA A 149 -21.42 -9.22 16.98
N GLN A 150 -21.12 -10.47 16.66
CA GLN A 150 -21.41 -11.63 17.53
C GLN A 150 -20.39 -11.80 18.66
N GLY A 151 -19.40 -10.90 18.78
CA GLY A 151 -18.36 -10.93 19.80
C GLY A 151 -17.21 -11.91 19.51
N ALA A 152 -17.19 -12.51 18.32
CA ALA A 152 -16.20 -13.51 17.92
C ALA A 152 -14.89 -12.89 17.37
N TRP A 153 -14.85 -11.56 17.21
CA TRP A 153 -13.66 -10.81 16.87
C TRP A 153 -13.56 -9.56 17.76
N ARG A 154 -12.38 -9.32 18.31
CA ARG A 154 -12.01 -8.07 18.96
C ARG A 154 -10.69 -7.60 18.34
N GLU A 155 -10.63 -6.31 18.02
CA GLU A 155 -9.36 -5.63 17.84
C GLU A 155 -8.58 -5.81 19.14
N LEU A 156 -7.30 -6.20 19.08
CA LEU A 156 -6.49 -6.49 20.26
C LEU A 156 -6.67 -5.34 21.27
N GLU A 157 -7.34 -5.61 22.39
CA GLU A 157 -7.45 -4.64 23.47
C GLU A 157 -6.02 -4.35 23.94
N GLU A 158 -5.56 -3.12 23.69
CA GLU A 158 -4.35 -2.57 24.30
C GLU A 158 -4.43 -2.80 25.82
N SER A 159 -3.55 -3.67 26.32
CA SER A 159 -3.26 -3.82 27.75
C SER A 159 -2.08 -2.95 28.14
#